data_AF-A0A9X4ANB2-F1
#
_entry.id   AF-A0A9X4ANB2-F1
#
_cell.length_a   1.000
_cell.length_b   1.000
_cell.length_c   1.000
_cell.angle_alpha   90.00
_cell.angle_beta   90.00
_cell.angle_gamma   90.00
#
_symmetry.space_group_name_H-M   'P 1'
#
loop_
_entity.id
_entity.type
_entity.pdbx_description
1 polymer ?
#
loop_
_entity_poly.entity_id
_entity_poly.type
_entity_poly.pdbx_seq_one_letter_code
_entity_poly.pdbx_strand_id
1 'polypeptide(L)'
;MIGNEENSFNHDTIINQINPLDIEYFFRRTYFVIGDGMLVELVSLASESNEIVGNEEVKGCKVLATDSREISFSELPGDLAIPLAEKEVIKEVFKINNEQQYTRLHKKYKDNLFSVTKEVIDTLN
;
A
#
# COMPACT_ATOMS: atom_id res chain seq x y z
N MET A 1 5.38 29.73 -59.88
CA MET A 1 5.02 28.35 -60.23
C MET A 1 6.02 27.43 -59.54
N ILE A 2 5.52 26.51 -58.70
CA ILE A 2 6.16 25.31 -58.13
C ILE A 2 7.39 25.65 -57.24
N GLY A 3 7.31 25.70 -55.91
CA GLY A 3 6.75 24.69 -55.01
C GLY A 3 7.87 23.72 -54.64
N ASN A 4 8.37 23.78 -53.41
CA ASN A 4 9.03 22.67 -52.71
C ASN A 4 9.14 23.06 -51.23
N GLU A 5 8.08 22.69 -50.52
CA GLU A 5 8.03 22.62 -49.07
C GLU A 5 8.94 21.49 -48.62
N GLU A 6 10.09 21.80 -48.01
CA GLU A 6 10.82 20.82 -47.23
C GLU A 6 10.09 20.63 -45.90
N ASN A 7 9.16 19.66 -45.93
CA ASN A 7 8.52 19.07 -44.77
C ASN A 7 9.58 18.34 -43.92
N SER A 8 10.35 19.11 -43.16
CA SER A 8 11.08 18.60 -42.01
C SER A 8 10.04 18.25 -40.94
N PHE A 9 9.55 17.01 -40.96
CA PHE A 9 8.83 16.40 -39.85
C PHE A 9 9.65 16.63 -38.57
N ASN A 10 9.25 17.62 -37.78
CA ASN A 10 9.66 17.71 -36.40
C ASN A 10 9.26 16.37 -35.78
N HIS A 11 10.25 15.58 -35.38
CA HIS A 11 10.03 14.58 -34.35
C HIS A 11 9.55 15.36 -33.12
N ASP A 12 8.22 15.45 -33.01
CA ASP A 12 7.54 15.67 -31.75
C ASP A 12 8.20 14.70 -30.78
N THR A 13 9.14 15.26 -30.02
CA THR A 13 9.61 14.63 -28.81
C THR A 13 8.35 14.62 -27.97
N ILE A 14 7.63 13.50 -28.03
CA ILE A 14 6.62 13.15 -27.05
C ILE A 14 7.41 13.08 -25.76
N ILE A 15 7.55 14.24 -25.12
CA ILE A 15 7.86 14.35 -23.72
C ILE A 15 6.73 13.56 -23.12
N ASN A 16 7.02 12.31 -22.78
CA ASN A 16 6.20 11.51 -21.89
C ASN A 16 6.04 12.39 -20.66
N GLN A 17 4.97 13.16 -20.62
CA GLN A 17 4.49 13.84 -19.44
C GLN A 17 4.09 12.68 -18.54
N ILE A 18 5.06 12.17 -17.79
CA ILE A 18 4.80 11.29 -16.66
C ILE A 18 3.95 12.16 -15.75
N ASN A 19 2.64 11.94 -15.81
CA ASN A 19 1.68 12.54 -14.90
C ASN A 19 2.21 12.34 -13.47
N PRO A 20 1.96 13.28 -12.55
CA PRO A 20 2.40 13.15 -11.18
C PRO A 20 2.01 11.76 -10.66
N LEU A 21 3.02 10.95 -10.31
CA LEU A 21 2.82 9.65 -9.70
C LEU A 21 2.10 9.91 -8.38
N ASP A 22 0.79 9.65 -8.34
CA ASP A 22 0.06 9.67 -7.08
C ASP A 22 0.42 8.39 -6.34
N ILE A 23 1.37 8.52 -5.43
CA ILE A 23 1.84 7.42 -4.58
C ILE A 23 1.15 7.55 -3.23
N GLU A 24 0.28 6.59 -2.94
CA GLU A 24 -0.30 6.45 -1.62
C GLU A 24 0.51 5.44 -0.80
N TYR A 25 0.77 5.77 0.47
CA TYR A 25 1.52 4.93 1.39
C TYR A 25 0.59 4.38 2.46
N PHE A 26 0.74 3.11 2.85
CA PHE A 26 -0.14 2.45 3.80
C PHE A 26 0.58 1.47 4.71
N PHE A 27 0.05 1.36 5.93
CA PHE A 27 0.22 0.19 6.78
C PHE A 27 -1.09 -0.59 6.77
N ARG A 28 -1.04 -1.89 6.50
CA ARG A 28 -2.22 -2.78 6.46
C ARG A 28 -2.06 -3.85 7.52
N ARG A 29 -3.14 -4.11 8.26
CA ARG A 29 -3.25 -5.23 9.19
C ARG A 29 -4.48 -6.04 8.78
N THR A 30 -4.26 -7.32 8.49
CA THR A 30 -5.32 -8.23 8.06
C THR A 30 -5.36 -9.42 8.98
N TYR A 31 -6.53 -9.72 9.51
CA TYR A 31 -6.80 -10.93 10.27
C TYR A 31 -7.66 -11.84 9.42
N PHE A 32 -7.32 -13.12 9.32
CA PHE A 32 -8.17 -14.11 8.65
C PHE A 32 -8.13 -15.45 9.38
N VAL A 33 -9.29 -16.11 9.43
CA VAL A 33 -9.45 -17.40 10.09
C VAL A 33 -8.84 -18.50 9.23
N ILE A 34 -8.04 -19.38 9.86
CA ILE A 34 -7.37 -20.51 9.16
C ILE A 34 -7.80 -21.89 9.67
N GLY A 35 -8.62 -21.94 10.72
CA GLY A 35 -9.15 -23.19 11.27
C GLY A 35 -9.80 -22.98 12.63
N ASP A 36 -10.17 -24.10 13.27
CA ASP A 36 -10.87 -24.11 14.55
C ASP A 36 -10.03 -23.45 15.65
N GLY A 37 -10.39 -22.22 16.02
CA GLY A 37 -9.76 -21.50 17.12
C GLY A 37 -8.51 -20.71 16.74
N MET A 38 -8.16 -20.60 15.45
CA MET A 38 -6.90 -20.00 14.99
C MET A 38 -7.12 -18.98 13.88
N LEU A 39 -6.34 -17.90 13.95
CA LEU A 39 -6.25 -16.89 12.89
C LEU A 39 -4.80 -16.61 12.53
N VAL A 40 -4.62 -16.04 11.34
CA VAL A 40 -3.38 -15.39 10.94
C VAL A 40 -3.58 -13.89 11.00
N GLU A 41 -2.64 -13.22 11.64
CA GLU A 41 -2.44 -11.78 11.51
C GLU A 41 -1.32 -11.53 10.51
N LEU A 42 -1.64 -10.83 9.44
CA LEU A 42 -0.72 -10.38 8.42
C LEU A 42 -0.60 -8.86 8.48
N VAL A 43 0.62 -8.36 8.63
CA VAL A 43 0.93 -6.93 8.57
C VAL A 43 1.79 -6.62 7.36
N SER A 44 1.54 -5.49 6.72
CA SER A 44 2.35 -5.03 5.60
C SER A 44 2.49 -3.51 5.57
N LEU A 45 3.66 -3.07 5.13
CA LEU A 45 3.99 -1.69 4.84
C LEU A 45 4.18 -1.59 3.32
N ALA A 46 3.27 -0.90 2.65
CA ALA A 46 3.18 -0.88 1.19
C ALA A 46 2.91 0.52 0.63
N SER A 47 3.25 0.72 -0.63
CA SER A 47 2.90 1.89 -1.42
C SER A 47 2.21 1.48 -2.70
N GLU A 48 1.19 2.21 -3.10
CA GLU A 48 0.48 2.02 -4.36
C GLU A 48 0.67 3.26 -5.24
N SER A 49 1.00 3.06 -6.51
CA SER A 49 1.10 4.13 -7.50
C SER A 49 0.00 3.95 -8.53
N ASN A 50 -0.65 5.05 -8.91
CA ASN A 50 -1.50 5.09 -10.09
C ASN A 50 -0.74 5.83 -11.20
N GLU A 51 -0.45 5.13 -12.28
CA GLU A 51 0.23 5.67 -13.45
C GLU A 51 -0.71 5.63 -14.64
N ILE A 52 -0.76 6.72 -15.42
CA ILE A 52 -1.50 6.75 -16.68
C ILE A 52 -0.50 6.47 -17.80
N VAL A 53 -0.64 5.32 -18.46
CA VAL A 53 0.20 4.91 -19.59
C VAL A 53 -0.66 4.88 -20.86
N GLY A 54 -0.53 5.91 -21.70
CA GLY A 54 -1.40 6.09 -22.85
C GLY A 54 -2.85 6.35 -22.42
N ASN A 55 -3.76 5.43 -22.76
CA ASN A 55 -5.18 5.48 -22.38
C ASN A 55 -5.53 4.52 -21.22
N GLU A 56 -4.55 3.89 -20.58
CA GLU A 56 -4.77 2.90 -19.53
C GLU A 56 -4.27 3.43 -18.18
N GLU A 57 -5.04 3.15 -17.12
CA GLU A 57 -4.61 3.33 -15.73
C GLU A 57 -3.92 2.05 -15.26
N VAL A 58 -2.63 2.17 -14.95
CA VAL A 58 -1.79 1.08 -14.43
C VAL A 58 -1.59 1.29 -12.94
N LYS A 59 -1.98 0.30 -12.14
CA LYS A 59 -1.76 0.30 -10.69
C LYS A 59 -0.50 -0.46 -10.33
N GLY A 60 0.50 0.25 -9.81
CA GLY A 60 1.68 -0.33 -9.21
C GLY A 60 1.44 -0.59 -7.72
N CYS A 61 1.93 -1.72 -7.20
CA CYS A 61 1.97 -1.97 -5.76
C CYS A 61 3.37 -2.44 -5.38
N LYS A 62 3.95 -1.79 -4.36
CA LYS A 62 5.26 -2.12 -3.82
C LYS A 62 5.15 -2.35 -2.33
N VAL A 63 5.44 -3.57 -1.90
CA VAL A 63 5.54 -3.93 -0.48
C VAL A 63 6.99 -3.74 -0.03
N LEU A 64 7.22 -2.92 0.99
CA LEU A 64 8.55 -2.76 1.58
C LEU A 64 8.85 -3.79 2.65
N ALA A 65 7.85 -4.11 3.47
CA ALA A 65 8.00 -5.08 4.54
C ALA A 65 6.67 -5.77 4.82
N THR A 66 6.74 -7.04 5.21
CA THR A 66 5.59 -7.82 5.64
C THR A 66 6.01 -8.77 6.75
N ASP A 67 5.08 -9.09 7.64
CA ASP A 67 5.27 -10.08 8.68
C ASP A 67 3.93 -10.78 8.94
N SER A 68 3.99 -12.02 9.41
CA SER A 68 2.80 -12.82 9.69
C SER A 68 2.98 -13.69 10.92
N ARG A 69 1.93 -13.80 11.73
CA ARG A 69 1.92 -14.71 12.88
C ARG A 69 0.56 -15.37 13.04
N GLU A 70 0.58 -16.57 13.60
CA GLU A 70 -0.61 -17.26 14.06
C GLU A 70 -1.00 -16.76 15.45
N ILE A 71 -2.31 -16.61 15.69
CA ILE A 71 -2.86 -16.16 16.96
C ILE A 71 -4.04 -17.07 17.33
N SER A 72 -4.14 -17.45 18.59
CA SER A 72 -5.31 -18.17 19.08
C SER A 72 -6.51 -17.21 19.23
N PHE A 73 -7.72 -17.68 18.95
CA PHE A 73 -8.94 -16.93 19.27
C PHE A 73 -9.04 -16.57 20.76
N SER A 74 -8.40 -17.32 21.65
CA SER A 74 -8.34 -16.99 23.07
C SER A 74 -7.50 -15.75 23.39
N GLU A 75 -6.60 -15.36 22.48
CA GLU A 75 -5.71 -14.20 22.59
C GLU A 75 -6.26 -12.97 21.83
N LEU A 76 -7.39 -13.13 21.13
CA LEU A 76 -8.02 -12.02 20.41
C LEU A 76 -8.55 -10.96 21.37
N PRO A 77 -8.31 -9.68 21.06
CA PRO A 77 -9.12 -8.58 21.58
C PRO A 77 -10.61 -8.85 21.31
N GLY A 78 -11.46 -8.66 22.32
CA GLY A 78 -12.88 -8.98 22.23
C GLY A 78 -13.65 -8.19 21.17
N ASP A 79 -13.16 -7.01 20.80
CA ASP A 79 -13.68 -6.16 19.73
C ASP A 79 -13.42 -6.73 18.33
N LEU A 80 -12.42 -7.61 18.17
CA LEU A 80 -12.11 -8.29 16.91
C LEU A 80 -12.78 -9.66 16.78
N ALA A 81 -13.19 -10.28 17.90
CA ALA A 81 -13.78 -11.62 17.91
C ALA A 81 -15.14 -11.68 17.19
N ILE A 82 -16.04 -10.72 17.46
CA ILE A 82 -17.38 -10.71 16.83
C ILE A 82 -17.27 -10.46 15.31
N PRO A 83 -16.53 -9.45 14.82
CA PRO A 83 -16.47 -9.21 13.39
C PRO A 83 -15.70 -10.30 12.62
N LEU A 84 -14.74 -10.99 13.25
CA LEU A 84 -14.07 -12.15 12.63
C LEU A 84 -15.02 -13.34 12.47
N ALA A 85 -15.89 -13.59 13.47
CA ALA A 85 -16.90 -14.64 13.37
C ALA A 85 -17.92 -14.38 12.25
N GLU A 86 -18.20 -13.11 11.94
CA GLU A 86 -19.16 -12.73 10.90
C GLU A 86 -18.55 -12.64 9.49
N LYS A 87 -17.31 -12.16 9.37
CA LYS A 87 -16.70 -11.81 8.08
C LYS A 87 -15.58 -12.73 7.64
N GLU A 88 -15.09 -13.60 8.53
CA GLU A 88 -13.90 -14.47 8.39
C GLU A 88 -12.58 -13.72 8.13
N VAL A 89 -12.64 -12.45 7.72
CA VAL A 89 -11.53 -11.57 7.43
C VAL A 89 -11.83 -10.16 7.94
N ILE A 90 -10.90 -9.58 8.69
CA ILE A 90 -10.88 -8.16 9.07
C ILE A 90 -9.68 -7.50 8.40
N LYS A 91 -9.89 -6.33 7.79
CA LYS A 91 -8.84 -5.52 7.17
C LYS A 91 -8.84 -4.13 7.80
N GLU A 92 -7.71 -3.74 8.35
CA GLU A 92 -7.43 -2.40 8.82
C GLU A 92 -6.39 -1.76 7.90
N VAL A 93 -6.70 -0.57 7.41
CA VAL A 93 -5.82 0.18 6.50
C VAL A 93 -5.57 1.55 7.10
N PHE A 94 -4.31 1.84 7.36
CA PHE A 94 -3.85 3.11 7.89
C PHE A 94 -3.08 3.83 6.79
N LYS A 95 -3.61 4.98 6.33
CA LYS A 95 -2.91 5.83 5.37
C LYS A 95 -1.72 6.50 6.04
N ILE A 96 -0.60 6.56 5.34
CA ILE A 96 0.62 7.26 5.75
C ILE A 96 0.74 8.48 4.84
N ASN A 97 0.88 9.66 5.45
CA ASN A 97 0.66 10.92 4.74
C ASN A 97 1.76 11.28 3.75
N ASN A 98 2.99 10.78 3.96
CA ASN A 98 4.12 11.09 3.09
C ASN A 98 5.22 10.02 3.14
N GLU A 99 6.10 10.07 2.13
CA GLU A 99 7.22 9.13 1.97
C GLU A 99 8.22 9.15 3.14
N GLN A 100 8.41 10.31 3.78
CA GLN A 100 9.35 10.46 4.88
C GLN A 100 8.89 9.67 6.11
N GLN A 101 7.60 9.74 6.44
CA GLN A 101 6.98 8.93 7.49
C GLN A 101 7.05 7.44 7.15
N TYR A 102 6.72 7.09 5.90
CA TYR A 102 6.77 5.73 5.39
C TYR A 102 8.17 5.11 5.57
N THR A 103 9.21 5.86 5.19
CA THR A 103 10.61 5.45 5.34
C THR A 103 11.04 5.33 6.81
N ARG A 104 10.58 6.25 7.67
CA ARG A 104 10.85 6.21 9.13
C ARG A 104 10.22 4.98 9.79
N LEU A 105 8.96 4.68 9.46
CA LEU A 105 8.27 3.47 9.91
C LEU A 105 9.06 2.22 9.51
N HIS A 106 9.44 2.12 8.24
CA HIS A 106 10.23 1.00 7.75
C HIS A 106 11.55 0.85 8.52
N LYS A 107 12.33 1.92 8.66
CA LYS A 107 13.62 1.87 9.39
C LYS A 107 13.48 1.41 10.84
N LYS A 108 12.42 1.83 11.53
CA LYS A 108 12.24 1.58 12.97
C LYS A 108 11.58 0.23 13.26
N TYR A 109 10.68 -0.23 12.39
CA TYR A 109 9.80 -1.37 12.68
C TYR A 109 9.89 -2.52 11.68
N LYS A 110 10.80 -2.49 10.69
CA LYS A 110 10.95 -3.59 9.71
C LYS A 110 11.09 -4.99 10.33
N ASP A 111 11.68 -5.09 11.51
CA ASP A 111 11.93 -6.35 12.22
C ASP A 111 10.85 -6.66 13.29
N ASN A 112 9.86 -5.77 13.45
CA ASN A 112 8.76 -5.93 14.41
C ASN A 112 7.54 -5.08 13.98
N LEU A 113 6.93 -5.44 12.86
CA LEU A 113 5.80 -4.69 12.29
C LEU A 113 4.54 -4.78 13.15
N PHE A 114 4.37 -5.83 13.96
CA PHE A 114 3.20 -5.98 14.83
C PHE A 114 3.07 -4.86 15.87
N SER A 115 4.18 -4.21 16.23
CA SER A 115 4.20 -3.08 17.16
C SER A 115 3.77 -1.75 16.54
N VAL A 116 3.50 -1.70 15.24
CA VAL A 116 2.98 -0.51 14.56
C VAL A 116 1.47 -0.41 14.80
N THR A 117 1.05 0.52 15.66
CA THR A 117 -0.36 0.83 15.93
C THR A 117 -0.79 2.11 15.21
N LYS A 118 -2.09 2.42 15.25
CA LYS A 118 -2.62 3.68 14.74
C LYS A 118 -1.95 4.88 15.42
N GLU A 119 -1.76 4.84 16.73
CA GLU A 119 -1.09 5.90 17.49
C GLU A 119 0.36 6.09 17.05
N VAL A 120 1.07 5.00 16.75
CA VAL A 120 2.44 5.08 16.22
C VAL A 120 2.47 5.78 14.87
N ILE A 121 1.49 5.54 14.01
CA ILE A 121 1.38 6.20 12.71
C ILE A 121 1.02 7.68 12.90
N ASP A 122 0.04 7.97 13.75
CA ASP A 122 -0.46 9.33 13.99
C ASP A 122 0.59 10.24 14.65
N THR A 123 1.46 9.68 15.51
CA THR A 123 2.55 10.43 16.18
C THR A 123 3.77 10.71 15.30
N LEU A 124 3.84 10.11 14.11
CA LEU A 124 4.88 10.41 13.12
C LEU A 124 4.48 11.57 12.18
N ASN A 125 3.29 12.15 12.38
CA ASN A 125 2.80 13.36 11.70
C ASN A 125 3.51 14.64 12.09
#